data_AF-A0A978VN01-F1
#
_entry.id   AF-A0A978VN01-F1
#
_cell.length_a   1.000
_cell.length_b   1.000
_cell.length_c   1.000
_cell.angle_alpha   90.00
_cell.angle_beta   90.00
_cell.angle_gamma   90.00
#
_symmetry.space_group_name_H-M   'P 1'
#
loop_
_entity.id
_entity.type
_entity.pdbx_description
1 polymer ?
#
loop_
_entity_poly.entity_id
_entity_poly.type
_entity_poly.pdbx_seq_one_letter_code
_entity_poly.pdbx_strand_id
1 'polypeptide(L)'
;MSHRGLIYSFVAKGTVVLAEHTSFSGNFSTIAVQCLQKLPSNSNKYTYSCDGYTFNFLIDNGFVFLVVADESTGRSVPFVFLERVKDDFKQRYGESIKSEGAHPLADEDDDDDYLFEDRFSIAYNLDREFGPRLKEHMQYCMEHPEEISKLSKLKAQITEVKGIMMDNIEKVLDRGERIELLVDKTENLQFQADSFQRQGRQLRRKMWLQNLQMKLMIVGAILIVILILWLIACGGFSC
;
A
#
# COMPACT_ATOMS: atom_id res chain seq x y z
N MET A 1 13.88 22.94 -7.35
CA MET A 1 13.49 22.88 -8.78
C MET A 1 12.32 21.92 -8.89
N SER A 2 11.15 22.34 -9.39
CA SER A 2 9.98 21.45 -9.50
C SER A 2 10.28 20.30 -10.46
N HIS A 3 10.23 19.08 -9.95
CA HIS A 3 10.48 17.88 -10.74
C HIS A 3 9.22 17.53 -11.52
N ARG A 4 9.21 17.84 -12.82
CA ARG A 4 8.06 17.53 -13.69
C ARG A 4 7.96 16.02 -13.92
N GLY A 5 6.83 15.43 -13.57
CA GLY A 5 6.45 14.09 -13.99
C GLY A 5 5.99 13.16 -12.85
N LEU A 6 6.06 11.86 -13.15
CA LEU A 6 5.72 10.79 -12.21
C LEU A 6 6.95 10.46 -11.36
N ILE A 7 6.75 10.35 -10.04
CA ILE A 7 7.83 10.37 -9.04
C ILE A 7 7.99 9.01 -8.38
N TYR A 8 6.89 8.46 -7.88
CA TYR A 8 6.85 7.20 -7.15
C TYR A 8 5.60 6.43 -7.56
N SER A 9 5.68 5.11 -7.63
CA SER A 9 4.52 4.25 -7.88
C SER A 9 4.63 2.94 -7.13
N PHE A 10 3.49 2.37 -6.74
CA PHE A 10 3.43 1.01 -6.22
C PHE A 10 2.19 0.26 -6.70
N VAL A 11 2.23 -1.07 -6.54
CA VAL A 11 1.08 -1.97 -6.51
C VAL A 11 0.99 -2.59 -5.12
N ALA A 12 -0.21 -2.65 -4.54
CA ALA A 12 -0.46 -3.21 -3.21
C ALA A 12 -1.71 -4.10 -3.21
N LYS A 13 -1.79 -5.04 -2.25
CA LYS A 13 -3.00 -5.80 -1.91
C LYS A 13 -3.35 -5.52 -0.44
N GLY A 14 -4.52 -4.94 -0.20
CA GLY A 14 -4.83 -4.34 1.11
C GLY A 14 -3.82 -3.25 1.45
N THR A 15 -3.14 -3.38 2.60
CA THR A 15 -2.09 -2.44 3.05
C THR A 15 -0.66 -2.91 2.75
N VAL A 16 -0.50 -4.04 2.05
CA VAL A 16 0.80 -4.64 1.76
C VAL A 16 1.23 -4.25 0.35
N VAL A 17 2.30 -3.46 0.25
CA VAL A 17 2.96 -3.17 -1.03
C VAL A 17 3.56 -4.46 -1.58
N LEU A 18 3.33 -4.73 -2.85
CA LEU A 18 3.79 -5.92 -3.57
C LEU A 18 4.92 -5.60 -4.55
N ALA A 19 4.92 -4.39 -5.10
CA ALA A 19 5.98 -3.90 -5.97
C ALA A 19 6.01 -2.37 -5.90
N GLU A 20 7.19 -1.76 -5.87
CA GLU A 20 7.34 -0.31 -5.87
C GLU A 20 8.47 0.18 -6.79
N HIS A 21 8.36 1.42 -7.26
CA HIS A 21 9.42 2.06 -8.03
C HIS A 21 9.48 3.56 -7.75
N THR A 22 10.70 4.07 -7.56
CA THR A 22 11.02 5.50 -7.58
C THR A 22 12.40 5.71 -8.21
N SER A 23 12.55 6.85 -8.88
CA SER A 23 13.84 7.41 -9.31
C SER A 23 14.25 8.65 -8.49
N PHE A 24 13.50 8.94 -7.44
CA PHE A 24 13.68 10.09 -6.56
C PHE A 24 13.92 9.63 -5.12
N SER A 25 14.85 10.30 -4.44
CA SER A 25 15.01 10.20 -3.00
C SER A 25 14.01 11.13 -2.30
N GLY A 26 13.46 10.67 -1.18
CA GLY A 26 12.43 11.40 -0.48
C GLY A 26 11.61 10.51 0.44
N ASN A 27 10.54 11.09 0.99
CA ASN A 27 9.63 10.44 1.93
C ASN A 27 8.29 10.00 1.31
N PHE A 28 8.17 10.00 -0.03
CA PHE A 28 6.94 9.64 -0.73
C PHE A 28 6.45 8.24 -0.43
N SER A 29 7.33 7.25 -0.31
CA SER A 29 6.93 5.88 -0.02
C SER A 29 6.24 5.77 1.34
N THR A 30 6.77 6.47 2.34
CA THR A 30 6.19 6.51 3.70
C THR A 30 4.82 7.16 3.68
N ILE A 31 4.70 8.32 3.03
CA ILE A 31 3.46 9.10 2.97
C ILE A 31 2.40 8.36 2.14
N ALA A 32 2.78 7.77 1.02
CA ALA A 32 1.87 7.00 0.16
C ALA A 32 1.28 5.79 0.90
N VAL A 33 2.06 5.13 1.76
CA VAL A 33 1.61 4.01 2.59
C VAL A 33 0.70 4.48 3.73
N GLN A 34 0.95 5.66 4.33
CA GLN A 34 0.02 6.27 5.27
C GLN A 34 -1.32 6.58 4.60
N CYS A 35 -1.30 7.10 3.37
CA CYS A 35 -2.49 7.31 2.56
C CYS A 35 -3.23 6.01 2.24
N LEU A 36 -2.50 4.94 1.89
CA LEU A 36 -3.05 3.61 1.62
C LEU A 36 -3.89 3.10 2.81
N GLN A 37 -3.41 3.30 4.05
CA GLN A 37 -4.10 2.87 5.26
C GLN A 37 -5.41 3.62 5.56
N LYS A 38 -5.60 4.81 4.98
CA LYS A 38 -6.80 5.64 5.18
C LYS A 38 -7.63 5.80 3.90
N LEU A 39 -7.41 4.97 2.88
CA LEU A 39 -8.26 4.99 1.69
C LEU A 39 -9.71 4.67 2.07
N PRO A 40 -10.68 5.49 1.65
CA PRO A 40 -12.07 5.17 1.91
C PRO A 40 -12.57 4.07 0.97
N SER A 41 -13.55 3.30 1.41
CA SER A 41 -14.07 2.14 0.67
C SER A 41 -15.15 2.48 -0.37
N ASN A 42 -15.51 3.75 -0.51
CA ASN A 42 -16.69 4.19 -1.28
C ASN A 42 -16.40 4.63 -2.72
N SER A 43 -15.15 4.58 -3.17
CA SER A 43 -14.75 4.86 -4.55
C SER A 43 -13.56 4.02 -4.94
N ASN A 44 -13.34 3.93 -6.24
CA ASN A 44 -12.32 3.14 -6.89
C ASN A 44 -11.16 4.05 -7.32
N LYS A 45 -11.35 5.37 -7.29
CA LYS A 45 -10.37 6.36 -7.73
C LYS A 45 -10.30 7.50 -6.71
N TYR A 46 -9.12 7.73 -6.18
CA TYR A 46 -8.87 8.78 -5.19
C TYR A 46 -7.61 9.56 -5.50
N THR A 47 -7.62 10.83 -5.14
CA THR A 47 -6.42 11.66 -5.17
C THR A 47 -6.28 12.43 -3.87
N TYR A 48 -5.09 12.36 -3.26
CA TYR A 48 -4.67 13.29 -2.21
C TYR A 48 -3.72 14.34 -2.76
N SER A 49 -3.91 15.62 -2.46
CA SER A 49 -2.92 16.68 -2.75
C SER A 49 -2.12 17.06 -1.52
N CYS A 50 -0.84 17.38 -1.74
CA CYS A 50 0.08 17.87 -0.72
C CYS A 50 1.27 18.60 -1.37
N ASP A 51 1.56 19.83 -0.95
CA ASP A 51 2.76 20.60 -1.31
C ASP A 51 3.14 20.58 -2.81
N GLY A 52 2.16 20.73 -3.71
CA GLY A 52 2.40 20.72 -5.16
C GLY A 52 2.57 19.32 -5.77
N TYR A 53 2.25 18.27 -5.02
CA TYR A 53 2.23 16.87 -5.45
C TYR A 53 0.83 16.27 -5.29
N THR A 54 0.57 15.24 -6.08
CA THR A 54 -0.67 14.47 -6.04
C THR A 54 -0.38 12.98 -5.87
N PHE A 55 -1.06 12.34 -4.93
CA PHE A 55 -1.05 10.90 -4.67
C PHE A 55 -2.32 10.33 -5.26
N ASN A 56 -2.22 9.64 -6.39
CA ASN A 56 -3.36 9.16 -7.16
C ASN A 56 -3.48 7.64 -7.00
N PHE A 57 -4.68 7.18 -6.64
CA PHE A 57 -5.00 5.80 -6.34
C PHE A 57 -6.06 5.26 -7.30
N LEU A 58 -5.86 4.03 -7.75
CA LEU A 58 -6.83 3.23 -8.49
C LEU A 58 -6.99 1.89 -7.77
N ILE A 59 -8.23 1.54 -7.42
CA ILE A 59 -8.59 0.32 -6.71
C ILE A 59 -9.35 -0.58 -7.67
N ASP A 60 -8.90 -1.83 -7.79
CA ASP A 60 -9.54 -2.83 -8.64
C ASP A 60 -9.30 -4.24 -8.04
N ASN A 61 -10.38 -4.99 -7.83
CA ASN A 61 -10.35 -6.38 -7.36
C ASN A 61 -9.45 -6.64 -6.12
N GLY A 62 -9.48 -5.73 -5.14
CA GLY A 62 -8.68 -5.82 -3.92
C GLY A 62 -7.21 -5.40 -4.05
N PHE A 63 -6.79 -5.02 -5.26
CA PHE A 63 -5.50 -4.39 -5.51
C PHE A 63 -5.62 -2.88 -5.54
N VAL A 64 -4.55 -2.21 -5.10
CA VAL A 64 -4.41 -0.77 -5.09
C VAL A 64 -3.19 -0.41 -5.90
N PHE A 65 -3.39 0.44 -6.91
CA PHE A 65 -2.34 1.00 -7.75
C PHE A 65 -2.17 2.47 -7.39
N LEU A 66 -0.95 2.90 -7.11
CA LEU A 66 -0.64 4.28 -6.76
C LEU A 66 0.39 4.88 -7.70
N VAL A 67 0.22 6.16 -8.02
CA VAL A 67 1.28 7.01 -8.55
C VAL A 67 1.29 8.38 -7.86
N VAL A 68 2.48 8.81 -7.46
CA VAL A 68 2.77 10.18 -7.03
C VAL A 68 3.26 10.97 -8.23
N ALA A 69 2.66 12.13 -8.47
CA ALA A 69 3.00 13.01 -9.58
C ALA A 69 3.11 14.47 -9.09
N ASP A 70 3.97 15.25 -9.73
CA ASP A 70 3.93 16.71 -9.61
C ASP A 70 2.56 17.21 -10.10
N GLU A 71 1.93 18.11 -9.35
CA GLU A 71 0.57 18.61 -9.61
C GLU A 71 0.45 19.26 -11.00
N SER A 72 1.54 19.85 -11.52
CA SER A 72 1.60 20.40 -12.88
C SER A 72 1.48 19.36 -13.99
N THR A 73 1.66 18.07 -13.68
CA THR A 73 1.44 16.95 -14.60
C THR A 73 -0.05 16.81 -14.97
N GLY A 74 -0.94 17.39 -14.14
CA GLY A 74 -2.38 17.29 -14.29
C GLY A 74 -2.91 15.90 -13.94
N ARG A 75 -4.23 15.75 -13.95
CA ARG A 75 -4.91 14.53 -13.48
C ARG A 75 -5.01 13.42 -14.51
N SER A 76 -4.99 13.75 -15.80
CA SER A 76 -5.22 12.75 -16.85
C SER A 76 -4.07 11.76 -16.97
N VAL A 77 -2.83 12.25 -16.92
CA VAL A 77 -1.62 11.43 -17.09
C VAL A 77 -1.47 10.39 -15.95
N PRO A 78 -1.58 10.74 -14.66
CA PRO A 78 -1.57 9.76 -13.57
C PRO A 78 -2.58 8.64 -13.75
N PHE A 79 -3.84 8.94 -14.09
CA PHE A 79 -4.86 7.90 -14.22
C PHE A 79 -4.71 7.07 -15.49
N VAL A 80 -4.20 7.63 -16.60
CA VAL A 80 -3.84 6.81 -17.77
C VAL A 80 -2.70 5.86 -17.42
N PHE A 81 -1.68 6.33 -16.71
CA PHE A 81 -0.61 5.48 -16.19
C PHE A 81 -1.15 4.34 -15.32
N LEU A 82 -2.00 4.65 -14.34
CA LEU A 82 -2.57 3.66 -13.42
C LEU A 82 -3.39 2.59 -14.14
N GLU A 83 -4.18 2.96 -15.13
CA GLU A 83 -4.95 2.00 -15.94
C GLU A 83 -4.02 1.07 -16.74
N ARG A 84 -2.94 1.60 -17.32
CA ARG A 84 -1.94 0.78 -18.05
C ARG A 84 -1.24 -0.21 -17.14
N VAL A 85 -0.82 0.24 -15.96
CA VAL A 85 -0.18 -0.62 -14.95
C VAL A 85 -1.13 -1.71 -14.48
N LYS A 86 -2.39 -1.36 -14.19
CA LYS A 86 -3.42 -2.32 -13.78
C LYS A 86 -3.67 -3.36 -14.87
N ASP A 87 -3.80 -2.95 -16.12
CA ASP A 87 -4.06 -3.87 -17.23
C ASP A 87 -2.87 -4.83 -17.46
N ASP A 88 -1.62 -4.35 -17.39
CA ASP A 88 -0.41 -5.18 -17.47
C ASP A 88 -0.28 -6.14 -16.27
N PHE A 89 -0.56 -5.64 -15.05
CA PHE A 89 -0.56 -6.47 -13.85
C PHE A 89 -1.60 -7.60 -13.95
N LYS A 90 -2.83 -7.28 -14.39
CA LYS A 90 -3.89 -8.27 -14.59
C LYS A 90 -3.56 -9.27 -15.68
N GLN A 91 -2.93 -8.84 -16.77
CA GLN A 91 -2.55 -9.75 -17.84
C GLN A 91 -1.54 -10.79 -17.37
N ARG A 92 -0.64 -10.42 -16.46
CA ARG A 92 0.43 -11.30 -15.96
C ARG A 92 -0.01 -12.18 -14.80
N TYR A 93 -0.75 -11.60 -13.86
CA TYR A 93 -1.05 -12.25 -12.58
C TYR A 93 -2.53 -12.62 -12.43
N GLY A 94 -3.40 -12.19 -13.35
CA GLY A 94 -4.85 -12.33 -13.23
C GLY A 94 -5.37 -13.77 -13.24
N GLU A 95 -4.65 -14.73 -13.82
CA GLU A 95 -4.99 -16.16 -13.75
C GLU A 95 -4.56 -16.78 -12.41
N SER A 96 -3.33 -16.50 -11.96
CA SER A 96 -2.83 -16.95 -10.65
C SER A 96 -3.66 -16.41 -9.49
N ILE A 97 -4.16 -15.18 -9.59
CA ILE A 97 -5.01 -14.54 -8.58
C ILE A 97 -6.43 -15.16 -8.54
N LYS A 98 -6.96 -15.67 -9.66
CA LYS A 98 -8.28 -16.31 -9.71
C LYS A 98 -8.26 -17.78 -9.27
N SER A 99 -7.11 -18.44 -9.38
CA SER A 99 -6.94 -19.84 -8.98
C SER A 99 -6.83 -20.03 -7.47
N GLU A 100 -6.63 -18.96 -6.69
CA GLU A 100 -6.80 -18.97 -5.23
C GLU A 100 -8.30 -18.91 -4.86
N GLY A 101 -9.04 -19.97 -5.19
CA GLY A 101 -10.41 -20.22 -4.71
C GLY A 101 -10.50 -20.53 -3.20
N ALA A 102 -9.40 -20.40 -2.47
CA ALA A 102 -9.35 -20.31 -1.03
C ALA A 102 -8.26 -19.31 -0.69
N HIS A 103 -8.66 -18.09 -0.36
CA HIS A 103 -7.74 -17.04 0.04
C HIS A 103 -7.06 -17.44 1.36
N PRO A 104 -5.72 -17.36 1.50
CA PRO A 104 -5.05 -17.47 2.82
C PRO A 104 -5.33 -16.27 3.76
N LEU A 105 -6.24 -15.37 3.36
CA LEU A 105 -6.75 -14.22 4.13
C LEU A 105 -8.23 -14.42 4.50
N ALA A 106 -8.84 -15.57 4.20
CA ALA A 106 -10.06 -15.98 4.86
C ALA A 106 -9.63 -16.64 6.18
N ASP A 107 -9.83 -15.92 7.27
CA ASP A 107 -9.79 -16.47 8.62
C ASP A 107 -10.58 -17.81 8.62
N GLU A 108 -10.13 -18.88 9.25
CA GLU A 108 -10.08 -19.07 10.70
C GLU A 108 -9.20 -20.30 11.05
N ASP A 109 -8.62 -20.27 12.25
CA ASP A 109 -8.11 -21.37 13.07
C ASP A 109 -6.65 -21.87 12.87
N ASP A 110 -5.79 -21.32 13.76
CA ASP A 110 -4.62 -21.90 14.44
C ASP A 110 -3.36 -22.34 13.64
N ASP A 111 -2.20 -22.00 14.26
CA ASP A 111 -0.80 -22.35 13.97
C ASP A 111 0.03 -21.45 13.00
N ASP A 112 0.38 -20.28 13.54
CA ASP A 112 1.47 -19.34 13.18
C ASP A 112 2.86 -20.00 13.00
N ASP A 113 3.41 -20.04 11.76
CA ASP A 113 4.78 -19.60 11.40
C ASP A 113 5.00 -19.69 9.86
N TYR A 114 4.46 -20.72 9.21
CA TYR A 114 4.68 -21.00 7.77
C TYR A 114 3.88 -20.10 6.81
N LEU A 115 2.70 -19.63 7.20
CA LEU A 115 1.87 -18.76 6.35
C LEU A 115 2.46 -17.35 6.18
N PHE A 116 3.39 -16.96 7.05
CA PHE A 116 4.04 -15.65 7.03
C PHE A 116 5.22 -15.60 6.05
N GLU A 117 6.04 -16.65 5.94
CA GLU A 117 7.14 -16.71 4.96
C GLU A 117 6.64 -16.63 3.51
N ASP A 118 5.49 -17.25 3.21
CA ASP A 118 4.95 -17.29 1.86
C ASP A 118 4.43 -15.91 1.39
N ARG A 119 3.87 -15.11 2.30
CA ARG A 119 3.45 -13.73 1.99
C ARG A 119 4.63 -12.82 1.65
N PHE A 120 5.74 -12.97 2.39
CA PHE A 120 6.96 -12.19 2.12
C PHE A 120 7.68 -12.68 0.86
N SER A 121 7.65 -13.99 0.56
CA SER A 121 8.24 -14.54 -0.66
C SER A 121 7.51 -14.03 -1.91
N ILE A 122 6.17 -14.02 -1.89
CA ILE A 122 5.33 -13.52 -2.98
C ILE A 122 5.59 -12.03 -3.21
N ALA A 123 5.54 -11.21 -2.16
CA ALA A 123 5.75 -9.77 -2.29
C ALA A 123 7.20 -9.44 -2.74
N TYR A 124 8.20 -10.18 -2.29
CA TYR A 124 9.59 -9.99 -2.75
C TYR A 124 9.79 -10.42 -4.21
N ASN A 125 9.15 -11.52 -4.65
CA ASN A 125 9.22 -11.97 -6.03
C ASN A 125 8.51 -11.00 -6.98
N LEU A 126 7.32 -10.51 -6.60
CA LEU A 126 6.57 -9.52 -7.37
C LEU A 126 7.30 -8.18 -7.51
N ASP A 127 7.99 -7.71 -6.46
CA ASP A 127 8.76 -6.47 -6.55
C ASP A 127 9.89 -6.58 -7.59
N ARG A 128 10.64 -7.69 -7.57
CA ARG A 128 11.74 -7.93 -8.52
C ARG A 128 11.28 -8.02 -9.97
N GLU A 129 10.07 -8.53 -10.21
CA GLU A 129 9.51 -8.68 -11.56
C GLU A 129 8.79 -7.42 -12.05
N PHE A 130 8.01 -6.80 -11.18
CA PHE A 130 7.06 -5.76 -11.56
C PHE A 130 7.55 -4.34 -11.26
N GLY A 131 8.48 -4.16 -10.31
CA GLY A 131 9.16 -2.87 -10.07
C GLY A 131 9.81 -2.28 -11.33
N PRO A 132 10.58 -3.04 -12.14
CA PRO A 132 11.09 -2.58 -13.43
C PRO A 132 9.99 -2.20 -14.43
N ARG A 133 8.84 -2.87 -14.40
CA ARG A 133 7.71 -2.54 -15.28
C ARG A 133 7.05 -1.23 -14.89
N LEU A 134 6.92 -0.95 -13.58
CA LEU A 134 6.47 0.36 -13.10
C LEU A 134 7.35 1.48 -13.67
N LYS A 135 8.68 1.29 -13.64
CA LYS A 135 9.63 2.23 -14.26
C LYS A 135 9.36 2.44 -15.75
N GLU A 136 9.23 1.36 -16.53
CA GLU A 136 8.97 1.43 -17.97
C GLU A 136 7.67 2.17 -18.29
N HIS A 137 6.58 1.87 -17.56
CA HIS A 137 5.30 2.58 -17.74
C HIS A 137 5.41 4.06 -17.35
N MET A 138 6.16 4.39 -16.29
CA MET A 138 6.38 5.78 -15.88
C MET A 138 7.13 6.56 -16.96
N GLN A 139 8.21 5.98 -17.50
CA GLN A 139 8.99 6.58 -18.58
C GLN A 139 8.16 6.75 -19.85
N TYR A 140 7.43 5.71 -20.27
CA TYR A 140 6.57 5.74 -21.45
C TYR A 140 5.56 6.89 -21.40
N CYS A 141 4.89 7.06 -20.24
CA CYS A 141 3.89 8.11 -20.07
C CYS A 141 4.49 9.53 -20.12
N MET A 142 5.77 9.69 -19.76
CA MET A 142 6.48 10.97 -19.83
C MET A 142 7.04 11.25 -21.23
N GLU A 143 7.47 10.21 -21.95
CA GLU A 143 8.07 10.33 -23.28
C GLU A 143 7.04 10.45 -24.42
N HIS A 144 5.79 10.00 -24.20
CA HIS A 144 4.74 9.97 -25.24
C HIS A 144 3.51 10.84 -24.88
N PRO A 145 3.67 12.16 -24.63
CA PRO A 145 2.57 13.01 -24.14
C PRO A 145 1.38 13.11 -25.12
N GLU A 146 1.63 13.04 -26.44
CA GLU A 146 0.56 13.09 -27.44
C GLU A 146 -0.35 11.86 -27.38
N GLU A 147 0.24 10.68 -27.23
CA GLU A 147 -0.52 9.43 -27.13
C GLU A 147 -1.29 9.41 -25.82
N ILE A 148 -0.65 9.78 -24.70
CA ILE A 148 -1.32 9.86 -23.41
C ILE A 148 -2.48 10.87 -23.45
N SER A 149 -2.33 12.00 -24.13
CA SER A 149 -3.42 12.97 -24.34
C SER A 149 -4.58 12.38 -25.14
N LYS A 150 -4.29 11.64 -26.23
CA LYS A 150 -5.32 10.94 -27.02
C LYS A 150 -6.03 9.87 -26.18
N LEU A 151 -5.28 9.04 -25.47
CA LEU A 151 -5.82 8.02 -24.56
C LEU A 151 -6.65 8.64 -23.45
N SER A 152 -6.20 9.76 -22.88
CA SER A 152 -6.94 10.52 -21.87
C SER A 152 -8.28 11.01 -22.41
N LYS A 153 -8.32 11.53 -23.64
CA LYS A 153 -9.56 11.99 -24.28
C LYS A 153 -10.52 10.83 -24.57
N LEU A 154 -10.00 9.72 -25.10
CA LEU A 154 -10.79 8.50 -25.35
C LEU A 154 -11.34 7.91 -24.05
N LYS A 155 -10.49 7.82 -23.02
CA LYS A 155 -10.91 7.33 -21.70
C LYS A 155 -11.83 8.31 -21.00
N ALA A 156 -11.72 9.63 -21.19
CA ALA A 156 -12.69 10.57 -20.65
C ALA A 156 -14.09 10.43 -21.29
N GLN A 157 -14.17 9.94 -22.53
CA GLN A 157 -15.43 9.61 -23.19
C GLN A 157 -16.03 8.28 -22.71
N ILE A 158 -15.21 7.34 -22.22
CA ILE A 158 -15.60 5.97 -21.84
C ILE A 158 -15.64 5.76 -20.31
N THR A 159 -14.94 6.59 -19.55
CA THR A 159 -14.67 6.45 -18.11
C THR A 159 -14.95 7.77 -17.43
N GLU A 160 -15.84 7.72 -16.44
CA GLU A 160 -16.33 8.84 -15.68
C GLU A 160 -15.20 9.50 -14.85
N VAL A 161 -14.50 10.48 -15.44
CA VAL A 161 -13.56 11.34 -14.70
C VAL A 161 -14.30 12.16 -13.61
N LYS A 162 -15.65 12.14 -13.61
CA LYS A 162 -16.52 12.71 -12.58
C LYS A 162 -16.48 11.96 -11.23
N GLY A 163 -15.97 10.73 -11.16
CA GLY A 163 -15.99 9.91 -9.94
C GLY A 163 -14.72 9.97 -9.07
N ILE A 164 -13.70 10.76 -9.44
CA ILE A 164 -12.45 10.84 -8.67
C ILE A 164 -12.69 11.72 -7.43
N MET A 165 -12.63 11.12 -6.26
CA MET A 165 -12.71 11.85 -5.00
C MET A 165 -11.34 12.49 -4.68
N MET A 166 -11.37 13.75 -4.28
CA MET A 166 -10.18 14.56 -4.03
C MET A 166 -10.19 15.07 -2.61
N ASP A 167 -9.10 14.86 -1.89
CA ASP A 167 -8.90 15.40 -0.54
C ASP A 167 -7.48 15.92 -0.35
N ASN A 168 -7.27 16.73 0.69
CA ASN A 168 -5.92 17.11 1.11
C ASN A 168 -5.35 16.03 2.05
N ILE A 169 -4.07 15.73 1.90
CA ILE A 169 -3.38 14.74 2.74
C ILE A 169 -3.39 15.10 4.23
N GLU A 170 -3.53 16.38 4.59
CA GLU A 170 -3.60 16.86 5.98
C GLU A 170 -4.79 16.26 6.76
N LYS A 171 -5.80 15.73 6.07
CA LYS A 171 -6.90 14.98 6.71
C LYS A 171 -6.49 13.58 7.13
N VAL A 172 -5.43 13.05 6.51
CA VAL A 172 -4.93 11.69 6.65
C VAL A 172 -3.70 11.64 7.54
N LEU A 173 -2.84 12.65 7.50
CA LEU A 173 -1.72 12.82 8.43
C LEU A 173 -2.25 13.47 9.73
N ASP A 174 -1.95 12.88 10.89
CA ASP A 174 -2.40 13.46 12.17
C ASP A 174 -1.83 14.88 12.33
N ARG A 175 -2.68 15.82 12.79
CA ARG A 175 -2.37 17.27 12.91
C ARG A 175 -1.08 17.63 13.66
N GLY A 176 -0.44 16.69 14.35
CA GLY A 176 0.82 16.88 15.09
C GLY A 176 2.10 16.50 14.34
N GLU A 177 2.01 15.81 13.19
CA GLU A 177 3.17 15.31 12.44
C GLU A 177 3.10 15.83 11.00
N ARG A 178 3.33 17.14 10.83
CA ARG A 178 3.41 17.75 9.49
C ARG A 178 4.70 17.28 8.83
N ILE A 179 4.59 16.19 8.07
CA ILE A 179 5.71 15.67 7.28
C ILE A 179 5.81 16.53 6.02
N GLU A 180 6.77 17.45 5.99
CA GLU A 180 7.10 18.18 4.75
C GLU A 180 7.56 17.18 3.69
N LEU A 181 7.03 17.31 2.46
CA LEU A 181 7.46 16.49 1.34
C LEU A 181 8.88 16.87 0.91
N LEU A 182 9.81 15.93 1.04
CA LEU A 182 11.21 16.10 0.65
C LEU A 182 11.50 15.29 -0.60
N VAL A 183 12.09 15.94 -1.62
CA VAL A 183 12.22 15.39 -2.97
C VAL A 183 13.54 15.82 -3.56
N ASP A 184 14.37 14.84 -3.90
CA ASP A 184 15.59 15.07 -4.65
C ASP A 184 15.69 14.07 -5.80
N LYS A 185 16.03 14.58 -7.00
CA LYS A 185 16.28 13.73 -8.17
C LYS A 185 17.59 12.99 -7.98
N THR A 186 17.51 11.68 -7.84
CA THR A 186 18.66 10.86 -7.60
C THR A 186 19.26 10.35 -8.91
N GLU A 187 20.56 10.57 -9.11
CA GLU A 187 21.33 9.82 -10.09
C GLU A 187 21.90 8.57 -9.40
N ASN A 188 21.17 7.46 -9.52
CA ASN A 188 21.61 6.10 -9.17
C ASN A 188 21.72 5.75 -7.65
N LEU A 189 20.59 5.65 -6.93
CA LEU A 189 20.60 5.03 -5.57
C LEU A 189 19.87 3.68 -5.54
N GLN A 190 20.56 2.69 -4.96
CA GLN A 190 20.09 1.36 -4.57
C GLN A 190 19.11 1.40 -3.36
N PHE A 191 18.17 2.35 -3.32
CA PHE A 191 17.31 2.55 -2.15
C PHE A 191 15.93 1.87 -2.22
N GLN A 192 15.60 1.21 -3.33
CA GLN A 192 14.29 0.53 -3.52
C GLN A 192 14.04 -0.62 -2.52
N ALA A 193 15.08 -1.21 -1.93
CA ALA A 193 14.93 -2.33 -1.00
C ALA A 193 14.76 -1.94 0.48
N ASP A 194 15.22 -0.75 0.92
CA ASP A 194 15.26 -0.41 2.35
C ASP A 194 13.88 0.07 2.87
N SER A 195 13.05 0.69 2.03
CA SER A 195 11.66 1.05 2.40
C SER A 195 10.76 -0.17 2.55
N PHE A 196 10.85 -1.12 1.60
CA PHE A 196 10.07 -2.36 1.62
C PHE A 196 10.42 -3.23 2.83
N GLN A 197 11.72 -3.41 3.13
CA GLN A 197 12.16 -4.16 4.31
C GLN A 197 11.77 -3.48 5.63
N ARG A 198 11.81 -2.14 5.70
CA ARG A 198 11.38 -1.40 6.89
C ARG A 198 9.88 -1.48 7.09
N GLN A 199 9.08 -1.36 6.04
CA GLN A 199 7.62 -1.49 6.13
C GLN A 199 7.22 -2.90 6.55
N GLY A 200 7.84 -3.94 5.97
CA GLY A 200 7.64 -5.33 6.41
C GLY A 200 7.94 -5.53 7.90
N ARG A 201 9.04 -4.96 8.41
CA ARG A 201 9.41 -5.05 9.84
C ARG A 201 8.54 -4.19 10.76
N GLN A 202 8.06 -3.03 10.30
CA GLN A 202 7.18 -2.15 11.08
C GLN A 202 5.77 -2.74 11.18
N LEU A 203 5.24 -3.31 10.10
CA LEU A 203 4.00 -4.11 10.10
C LEU A 203 4.15 -5.33 11.01
N ARG A 204 5.28 -6.05 10.91
CA ARG A 204 5.60 -7.19 11.79
C ARG A 204 5.60 -6.80 13.27
N ARG A 205 6.19 -5.65 13.64
CA ARG A 205 6.19 -5.16 15.04
C ARG A 205 4.80 -4.74 15.51
N LYS A 206 4.03 -4.02 14.69
CA LYS A 206 2.70 -3.53 15.08
C LYS A 206 1.70 -4.69 15.24
N MET A 207 1.73 -5.66 14.34
CA MET A 207 0.92 -6.88 14.42
C MET A 207 1.40 -7.80 15.55
N TRP A 208 2.72 -7.97 15.74
CA TRP A 208 3.25 -8.75 16.86
C TRP A 208 2.88 -8.14 18.22
N LEU A 209 2.93 -6.80 18.37
CA LEU A 209 2.53 -6.13 19.61
C LEU A 209 1.03 -6.24 19.88
N GLN A 210 0.18 -6.05 18.87
CA GLN A 210 -1.27 -6.20 19.04
C GLN A 210 -1.67 -7.65 19.35
N ASN A 211 -1.04 -8.62 18.68
CA ASN A 211 -1.28 -10.04 18.94
C ASN A 211 -0.68 -10.48 20.30
N LEU A 212 0.46 -9.94 20.71
CA LEU A 212 1.06 -10.21 22.03
C LEU A 212 0.20 -9.61 23.15
N GLN A 213 -0.36 -8.41 22.96
CA GLN A 213 -1.26 -7.78 23.92
C GLN A 213 -2.54 -8.62 24.11
N MET A 214 -3.12 -9.14 23.02
CA MET A 214 -4.25 -10.08 23.08
C MET A 214 -3.88 -11.41 23.75
N LYS A 215 -2.75 -12.04 23.37
CA LYS A 215 -2.27 -13.30 23.95
C LYS A 215 -1.99 -13.17 25.47
N LEU A 216 -1.40 -12.06 25.92
CA LEU A 216 -1.14 -11.80 27.35
C LEU A 216 -2.43 -11.61 28.16
N MET A 217 -3.46 -10.96 27.61
CA MET A 217 -4.76 -10.85 28.28
C MET A 217 -5.43 -12.21 28.45
N ILE A 218 -5.38 -13.08 27.43
CA ILE A 218 -5.97 -14.42 27.48
C ILE A 218 -5.25 -15.31 28.50
N VAL A 219 -3.91 -15.34 28.48
CA VAL A 219 -3.11 -16.10 29.45
C VAL A 219 -3.34 -15.58 30.88
N GLY A 220 -3.42 -14.26 31.06
CA GLY A 220 -3.75 -13.65 32.35
C GLY A 220 -5.11 -14.07 32.87
N ALA A 221 -6.14 -14.08 32.02
CA ALA A 221 -7.48 -14.54 32.39
C ALA A 221 -7.49 -16.02 32.80
N ILE A 222 -6.78 -16.88 32.07
CA ILE A 222 -6.65 -18.31 32.41
C ILE A 222 -5.98 -18.50 33.77
N LEU A 223 -4.88 -17.79 34.04
CA LEU A 223 -4.19 -17.85 35.33
C LEU A 223 -5.07 -17.41 36.49
N ILE A 224 -5.88 -16.36 36.29
CA ILE A 224 -6.84 -15.90 37.30
C ILE A 224 -7.90 -16.97 37.57
N VAL A 225 -8.45 -17.62 36.54
CA VAL A 225 -9.42 -18.71 36.69
C VAL A 225 -8.81 -19.88 37.45
N ILE A 226 -7.58 -20.30 37.10
CA ILE A 226 -6.86 -21.36 37.81
C ILE A 226 -6.65 -21.00 39.29
N LEU A 227 -6.29 -19.74 39.57
CA LEU A 227 -6.07 -19.26 40.93
C LEU A 227 -7.38 -19.25 41.74
N ILE A 228 -8.50 -18.84 41.12
CA ILE A 228 -9.83 -18.91 41.75
C ILE A 228 -10.22 -20.36 42.05
N LEU A 229 -10.03 -21.28 41.09
CA LEU A 229 -10.32 -22.70 41.29
C LEU A 229 -9.46 -23.30 42.39
N TRP A 230 -8.18 -22.92 42.47
CA TRP A 230 -7.27 -23.34 43.53
C TRP A 230 -7.72 -22.83 44.90
N LEU A 231 -8.11 -21.56 45.02
CA LEU A 231 -8.63 -20.98 46.26
C LEU A 231 -9.94 -21.66 46.73
N ILE A 232 -10.81 -22.04 45.79
CA ILE A 232 -12.05 -22.77 46.09
C ILE A 232 -11.73 -24.20 46.55
N ALA A 233 -10.83 -24.90 45.85
CA ALA A 233 -10.45 -26.28 46.15
C ALA A 233 -9.66 -26.42 47.48
N CYS A 234 -8.84 -25.43 47.82
CA CYS A 234 -8.10 -25.39 49.09
C CYS A 234 -8.91 -24.79 50.25
N GLY A 235 -10.21 -24.47 50.07
CA GLY A 235 -11.09 -24.07 51.17
C GLY A 235 -10.88 -22.64 51.69
N GLY A 236 -10.33 -21.74 50.87
CA GLY A 236 -10.02 -20.36 51.25
C GLY A 236 -8.72 -20.21 52.06
N PHE A 237 -8.25 -18.97 52.25
CA PHE A 237 -7.09 -18.63 53.08
C PHE A 237 -7.35 -18.98 54.56
N SER A 238 -7.29 -20.26 54.90
CA SER A 238 -7.16 -20.72 56.28
C SER A 238 -5.68 -20.95 56.53
N CYS A 239 -4.98 -19.88 56.93
CA CYS A 239 -3.73 -19.98 57.68
C CYS A 239 -4.00 -20.53 59.08
#